data_AF-A0A7Z9G0G1-F1
#
_entry.id   AF-A0A7Z9G0G1-F1
#
_cell.length_a   1.000
_cell.length_b   1.000
_cell.length_c   1.000
_cell.angle_alpha   90.00
_cell.angle_beta   90.00
_cell.angle_gamma   90.00
#
_symmetry.space_group_name_H-M   'P 1'
#
loop_
_entity.id
_entity.type
_entity.pdbx_description
1 polymer ?
#
loop_
_entity_poly.entity_id
_entity_poly.type
_entity_poly.pdbx_seq_one_letter_code
_entity_poly.pdbx_strand_id
1 'polypeptide(L)'
;MRFTVFVLFMFMVISIGINLEVSSASWQAYNDCIYEKGVQFLKKNVTTFGLGRGNPFPEEGNLLQFKDGKDTGVMVSFVEHKSQGNTINWAKDGATFNDGSDAFKVFNDIVDAGGNMSYNDGPKWHLDLIISGLDPQALYTFVATVNRKGGVGYKERITNWKILEADGFEYACSVDAHKMGDGQVEFSTGENSEGLVAKWTDIGSGKDGKFIIRTGHGIGEKKGGIKGAHEYKGYAAGMFMLVYQGPRSVNPGRDRISTIWGRLKRDVRIH
;
A
#
# COMPACT_ATOMS: atom_id res chain seq x y z
N MET A 1 23.97 -11.53 -81.80
CA MET A 1 23.46 -10.50 -80.87
C MET A 1 22.85 -11.20 -79.68
N ARG A 2 23.40 -10.96 -78.48
CA ARG A 2 22.87 -11.42 -77.19
C ARG A 2 21.87 -10.39 -76.65
N PHE A 3 21.21 -10.79 -75.56
CA PHE A 3 20.46 -10.04 -74.54
C PHE A 3 18.93 -10.15 -74.63
N THR A 4 18.16 -10.40 -73.56
CA THR A 4 18.33 -10.99 -72.22
C THR A 4 16.90 -11.12 -71.68
N VAL A 5 16.52 -12.28 -71.14
CA VAL A 5 15.24 -12.46 -70.44
C VAL A 5 15.42 -11.95 -69.00
N PHE A 6 14.65 -10.93 -68.62
CA PHE A 6 14.56 -10.49 -67.23
C PHE A 6 13.48 -11.32 -66.51
N VAL A 7 13.91 -12.21 -65.61
CA VAL A 7 13.03 -12.87 -64.65
C VAL A 7 13.04 -12.05 -63.36
N LEU A 8 11.91 -11.45 -63.03
CA LEU A 8 11.72 -10.70 -61.79
C LEU A 8 11.32 -11.68 -60.67
N PHE A 9 12.24 -11.99 -59.75
CA PHE A 9 11.93 -12.74 -58.54
C PHE A 9 11.35 -11.79 -57.48
N MET A 10 10.06 -11.94 -57.18
CA MET A 10 9.39 -11.25 -56.08
C MET A 10 9.61 -12.04 -54.78
N PHE A 11 10.47 -11.54 -53.90
CA PHE A 11 10.64 -12.10 -52.55
C PHE A 11 9.45 -11.66 -51.67
N MET A 12 8.56 -12.61 -51.35
CA MET A 12 7.51 -12.41 -50.35
C MET A 12 8.13 -12.61 -48.96
N VAL A 13 8.32 -11.51 -48.23
CA VAL A 13 8.71 -11.54 -46.81
C VAL A 13 7.46 -11.85 -46.00
N ILE A 14 7.34 -13.07 -45.49
CA ILE A 14 6.32 -13.43 -44.52
C ILE A 14 6.83 -12.99 -43.14
N SER A 15 6.44 -11.79 -42.70
CA SER A 15 6.62 -11.36 -41.32
C SER A 15 5.63 -12.12 -40.44
N ILE A 16 6.08 -13.19 -39.79
CA ILE A 16 5.34 -13.85 -38.71
C ILE A 16 5.41 -12.91 -37.50
N GLY A 17 4.38 -12.09 -37.33
CA GLY A 17 4.19 -11.31 -36.11
C GLY A 17 3.87 -12.26 -34.96
N ILE A 18 4.82 -12.48 -34.06
CA ILE A 18 4.57 -13.14 -32.79
C ILE A 18 3.82 -12.12 -31.92
N ASN A 19 2.49 -12.22 -31.87
CA ASN A 19 1.71 -11.47 -30.88
C ASN A 19 1.96 -12.12 -29.51
N LEU A 20 2.98 -11.63 -28.80
CA LEU A 20 3.11 -11.86 -27.37
C LEU A 20 2.00 -11.06 -26.68
N GLU A 21 0.87 -11.70 -26.42
CA GLU A 21 -0.05 -11.22 -25.39
C GLU A 21 0.67 -11.31 -24.05
N VAL A 22 1.34 -10.24 -23.65
CA VAL A 22 1.66 -10.04 -22.24
C VAL A 22 0.32 -9.79 -21.56
N SER A 23 -0.33 -10.87 -21.12
CA SER A 23 -1.43 -10.81 -20.19
C SER A 23 -0.89 -10.23 -18.88
N SER A 24 -0.76 -8.90 -18.81
CA SER A 24 -0.60 -8.16 -17.55
C SER A 24 -1.96 -8.18 -16.86
N ALA A 25 -2.33 -9.36 -16.35
CA ALA A 25 -3.52 -9.47 -15.53
C ALA A 25 -3.24 -8.70 -14.24
N SER A 26 -3.96 -7.59 -14.05
CA SER A 26 -4.07 -6.93 -12.76
C SER A 26 -4.49 -7.97 -11.72
N TRP A 27 -3.74 -8.05 -10.62
CA TRP A 27 -4.10 -8.89 -9.48
C TRP A 27 -4.32 -8.04 -8.24
N GLN A 28 -5.11 -8.57 -7.32
CA GLN A 28 -5.37 -7.97 -6.01
C GLN A 28 -5.02 -8.99 -4.93
N ALA A 29 -4.50 -8.51 -3.81
CA ALA A 29 -4.24 -9.31 -2.64
C ALA A 29 -4.75 -8.57 -1.40
N TYR A 30 -5.29 -9.32 -0.45
CA TYR A 30 -5.83 -8.79 0.81
C TYR A 30 -5.14 -9.47 1.97
N ASN A 31 -4.98 -8.74 3.06
CA ASN A 31 -4.49 -9.26 4.32
C ASN A 31 -5.34 -8.72 5.48
N ASP A 32 -5.78 -9.63 6.35
CA ASP A 32 -6.38 -9.29 7.63
C ASP A 32 -5.35 -9.51 8.73
N CYS A 33 -4.87 -8.42 9.34
CA CYS A 33 -3.84 -8.49 10.37
C CYS A 33 -4.38 -9.03 11.70
N ILE A 34 -5.70 -9.03 11.90
CA ILE A 34 -6.37 -9.31 13.19
C ILE A 34 -7.39 -10.44 13.11
N TYR A 35 -7.28 -11.30 12.11
CA TYR A 35 -8.21 -12.41 11.92
C TYR A 35 -8.27 -13.38 13.12
N GLU A 36 -9.44 -13.62 13.69
CA GLU A 36 -9.67 -14.68 14.68
C GLU A 36 -10.36 -15.89 14.04
N LYS A 37 -9.60 -16.99 13.92
CA LYS A 37 -10.09 -18.24 13.34
C LYS A 37 -11.33 -18.76 14.07
N GLY A 38 -12.41 -18.94 13.31
CA GLY A 38 -13.67 -19.50 13.81
C GLY A 38 -14.60 -18.48 14.46
N VAL A 39 -14.19 -17.21 14.53
CA VAL A 39 -15.02 -16.10 15.04
C VAL A 39 -15.29 -15.09 13.94
N GLN A 40 -14.24 -14.63 13.25
CA GLN A 40 -14.37 -13.64 12.20
C GLN A 40 -14.59 -14.27 10.83
N PHE A 41 -15.28 -13.54 9.96
CA PHE A 41 -15.41 -13.86 8.55
C PHE A 41 -14.12 -13.49 7.79
N LEU A 42 -13.72 -14.39 6.90
CA LEU A 42 -12.56 -14.22 6.03
C LEU A 42 -12.84 -14.92 4.70
N LYS A 43 -12.81 -14.17 3.59
CA LYS A 43 -12.89 -14.80 2.26
C LYS A 43 -11.66 -15.66 1.97
N LYS A 44 -11.86 -16.64 1.10
CA LYS A 44 -10.77 -17.49 0.59
C LYS A 44 -9.67 -16.63 -0.04
N ASN A 45 -8.42 -17.05 0.11
CA ASN A 45 -7.21 -16.42 -0.43
C ASN A 45 -6.84 -15.05 0.20
N VAL A 46 -7.52 -14.62 1.25
CA VAL A 46 -7.03 -13.52 2.10
C VAL A 46 -5.94 -14.07 3.02
N THR A 47 -4.80 -13.36 3.11
CA THR A 47 -3.72 -13.73 4.04
C THR A 47 -3.97 -13.14 5.43
N THR A 48 -3.25 -13.64 6.44
CA THR A 48 -3.51 -13.27 7.85
C THR A 48 -2.24 -12.88 8.58
N PHE A 49 -1.29 -12.28 7.88
CA PHE A 49 -0.02 -11.85 8.47
C PHE A 49 -0.25 -10.64 9.36
N GLY A 50 0.41 -10.62 10.52
CA GLY A 50 0.26 -9.54 11.48
C GLY A 50 1.30 -9.66 12.57
N LEU A 51 1.28 -8.76 13.54
CA LEU A 51 2.23 -8.75 14.63
C LEU A 51 1.54 -8.50 15.97
N GLY A 52 2.18 -8.91 17.05
CA GLY A 52 1.82 -8.54 18.40
C GLY A 52 1.56 -9.72 19.31
N ARG A 53 1.58 -9.44 20.62
CA ARG A 53 1.30 -10.44 21.64
C ARG A 53 -0.07 -11.05 21.43
N GLY A 54 -0.12 -12.38 21.35
CA GLY A 54 -1.34 -13.13 21.15
C GLY A 54 -1.73 -13.35 19.68
N ASN A 55 -0.97 -12.80 18.72
CA ASN A 55 -1.12 -13.13 17.31
C ASN A 55 -0.77 -14.61 17.07
N PRO A 56 -1.67 -15.43 16.51
CA PRO A 56 -1.39 -16.84 16.23
C PRO A 56 -0.87 -17.08 14.80
N PHE A 57 -0.67 -16.03 13.98
CA PHE A 57 -0.24 -16.11 12.58
C PHE A 57 1.19 -15.60 12.37
N PRO A 58 1.83 -15.93 11.23
CA PRO A 58 3.16 -15.43 10.92
C PRO A 58 3.23 -13.90 10.83
N GLU A 59 4.40 -13.34 11.17
CA GLU A 59 4.69 -11.90 11.08
C GLU A 59 5.17 -11.47 9.68
N GLU A 60 5.31 -12.43 8.77
CA GLU A 60 5.69 -12.19 7.39
C GLU A 60 5.23 -13.33 6.47
N GLY A 61 5.17 -13.04 5.17
CA GLY A 61 4.94 -14.04 4.14
C GLY A 61 4.49 -13.44 2.82
N ASN A 62 4.36 -14.32 1.81
CA ASN A 62 3.92 -13.92 0.48
C ASN A 62 2.41 -13.70 0.44
N LEU A 63 2.01 -12.59 -0.17
CA LEU A 63 0.62 -12.29 -0.47
C LEU A 63 0.09 -13.23 -1.57
N LEU A 64 -1.18 -13.58 -1.46
CA LEU A 64 -1.87 -14.43 -2.43
C LEU A 64 -2.79 -13.60 -3.32
N GLN A 65 -2.84 -13.96 -4.60
CA GLN A 65 -3.83 -13.41 -5.52
C GLN A 65 -5.21 -13.81 -5.04
N PHE A 66 -6.05 -12.81 -4.81
CA PHE A 66 -7.39 -12.99 -4.27
C PHE A 66 -8.26 -13.89 -5.17
N LYS A 67 -8.11 -13.77 -6.50
CA LYS A 67 -8.92 -14.49 -7.50
C LYS A 67 -8.72 -16.01 -7.44
N ASP A 68 -7.48 -16.49 -7.39
CA ASP A 68 -7.16 -17.91 -7.59
C ASP A 68 -6.20 -18.50 -6.56
N GLY A 69 -5.71 -17.70 -5.62
CA GLY A 69 -4.84 -18.13 -4.53
C GLY A 69 -3.40 -18.36 -4.95
N LYS A 70 -3.00 -17.97 -6.17
CA LYS A 70 -1.60 -18.05 -6.59
C LYS A 70 -0.73 -17.09 -5.79
N ASP A 71 0.52 -17.50 -5.56
CA ASP A 71 1.53 -16.62 -5.00
C ASP A 71 1.76 -15.40 -5.92
N THR A 72 1.81 -14.20 -5.34
CA THR A 72 2.06 -12.95 -6.06
C THR A 72 3.55 -12.68 -6.28
N GLY A 73 4.44 -13.35 -5.54
CA GLY A 73 5.85 -13.03 -5.39
C GLY A 73 6.12 -11.84 -4.46
N VAL A 74 5.08 -11.16 -3.97
CA VAL A 74 5.20 -10.00 -3.09
C VAL A 74 5.13 -10.44 -1.64
N MET A 75 6.19 -10.14 -0.89
CA MET A 75 6.31 -10.46 0.53
C MET A 75 5.98 -9.24 1.39
N VAL A 76 5.22 -9.46 2.46
CA VAL A 76 5.02 -8.49 3.53
C VAL A 76 5.75 -8.92 4.78
N SER A 77 6.35 -7.96 5.49
CA SER A 77 7.00 -8.19 6.79
C SER A 77 6.67 -7.04 7.74
N PHE A 78 6.31 -7.36 8.97
CA PHE A 78 5.94 -6.39 10.00
C PHE A 78 7.10 -6.17 10.97
N VAL A 79 7.54 -4.92 11.11
CA VAL A 79 8.64 -4.56 12.02
C VAL A 79 8.15 -3.54 13.06
N GLU A 80 8.13 -3.97 14.31
CA GLU A 80 7.84 -3.10 15.45
C GLU A 80 9.06 -2.27 15.84
N HIS A 81 8.88 -0.96 15.96
CA HIS A 81 9.86 -0.05 16.53
C HIS A 81 9.33 0.58 17.81
N LYS A 82 9.72 0.01 18.95
CA LYS A 82 9.37 0.51 20.27
C LYS A 82 10.47 1.41 20.85
N SER A 83 10.06 2.49 21.50
CA SER A 83 10.93 3.41 22.25
C SER A 83 10.66 3.35 23.75
N GLN A 84 9.39 3.30 24.17
CA GLN A 84 8.93 3.15 25.56
C GLN A 84 7.55 2.47 25.55
N GLY A 85 7.30 1.59 26.52
CA GLY A 85 6.04 0.83 26.63
C GLY A 85 6.14 -0.65 26.24
N ASN A 86 4.98 -1.30 26.23
CA ASN A 86 4.83 -2.71 25.87
C ASN A 86 4.79 -2.88 24.34
N THR A 87 5.16 -4.07 23.88
CA THR A 87 4.96 -4.49 22.49
C THR A 87 3.49 -4.38 22.08
N ILE A 88 3.25 -4.28 20.76
CA ILE A 88 1.92 -4.37 20.15
C ILE A 88 1.12 -5.52 20.78
N ASN A 89 -0.11 -5.21 21.12
CA ASN A 89 -1.12 -6.19 21.49
C ASN A 89 -2.04 -6.42 20.30
N TRP A 90 -2.19 -7.69 19.94
CA TRP A 90 -3.17 -8.13 18.98
C TRP A 90 -4.55 -8.19 19.68
N ALA A 91 -5.50 -7.34 19.27
CA ALA A 91 -6.74 -7.08 20.00
C ALA A 91 -7.99 -7.29 19.13
N LYS A 92 -8.99 -7.98 19.69
CA LYS A 92 -10.19 -8.46 19.00
C LYS A 92 -11.43 -7.61 19.28
N ASP A 93 -11.34 -6.33 18.97
CA ASP A 93 -12.45 -5.39 19.19
C ASP A 93 -13.46 -5.47 18.02
N GLY A 94 -14.75 -5.72 18.32
CA GLY A 94 -15.78 -5.78 17.29
C GLY A 94 -16.04 -4.41 16.66
N ALA A 95 -15.92 -4.31 15.33
CA ALA A 95 -16.08 -3.05 14.61
C ALA A 95 -16.81 -3.24 13.26
N THR A 96 -17.30 -2.13 12.73
CA THR A 96 -18.03 -2.03 11.46
C THR A 96 -17.67 -0.71 10.78
N PHE A 97 -17.86 -0.63 9.46
CA PHE A 97 -17.79 0.64 8.73
C PHE A 97 -19.20 1.04 8.29
N ASN A 98 -19.46 2.34 8.17
CA ASN A 98 -20.70 2.88 7.64
C ASN A 98 -20.84 2.46 6.16
N ASP A 99 -22.06 2.08 5.76
CA ASP A 99 -22.39 1.71 4.38
C ASP A 99 -21.97 2.81 3.41
N GLY A 100 -21.29 2.42 2.32
CA GLY A 100 -20.83 3.35 1.29
C GLY A 100 -19.58 4.16 1.64
N SER A 101 -19.00 3.99 2.82
CA SER A 101 -17.65 4.51 3.12
C SER A 101 -16.58 3.88 2.23
N ASP A 102 -15.40 4.49 2.19
CA ASP A 102 -14.28 3.96 1.38
C ASP A 102 -13.81 2.60 1.90
N ALA A 103 -13.69 2.43 3.22
CA ALA A 103 -13.36 1.16 3.83
C ALA A 103 -14.43 0.10 3.55
N PHE A 104 -15.71 0.46 3.64
CA PHE A 104 -16.82 -0.46 3.33
C PHE A 104 -16.71 -0.99 1.89
N LYS A 105 -16.49 -0.11 0.91
CA LYS A 105 -16.37 -0.48 -0.51
C LYS A 105 -15.20 -1.45 -0.78
N VAL A 106 -14.12 -1.34 -0.01
CA VAL A 106 -12.91 -2.15 -0.23
C VAL A 106 -12.96 -3.47 0.55
N PHE A 107 -13.50 -3.46 1.78
CA PHE A 107 -13.29 -4.56 2.73
C PHE A 107 -14.55 -5.30 3.17
N ASN A 108 -15.74 -4.70 3.12
CA ASN A 108 -16.93 -5.21 3.83
C ASN A 108 -17.29 -6.67 3.50
N ASP A 109 -17.19 -7.05 2.23
CA ASP A 109 -17.51 -8.41 1.82
C ASP A 109 -16.31 -9.35 1.89
N ILE A 110 -15.12 -8.86 2.22
CA ILE A 110 -13.84 -9.60 2.11
C ILE A 110 -13.33 -10.07 3.47
N VAL A 111 -13.34 -9.18 4.47
CA VAL A 111 -12.82 -9.38 5.82
C VAL A 111 -13.73 -8.67 6.83
N ASP A 112 -13.76 -9.15 8.06
CA ASP A 112 -14.41 -8.40 9.14
C ASP A 112 -13.62 -7.15 9.50
N ALA A 113 -14.33 -6.05 9.77
CA ALA A 113 -13.70 -4.79 10.18
C ALA A 113 -13.09 -4.83 11.59
N GLY A 114 -13.34 -5.90 12.35
CA GLY A 114 -13.01 -6.02 13.76
C GLY A 114 -11.52 -6.23 14.03
N GLY A 115 -11.04 -5.56 15.07
CA GLY A 115 -9.72 -5.79 15.64
C GLY A 115 -8.69 -4.70 15.32
N ASN A 116 -7.58 -4.72 16.05
CA ASN A 116 -6.47 -3.80 15.84
C ASN A 116 -5.14 -4.32 16.40
N MET A 117 -4.05 -3.83 15.80
CA MET A 117 -2.71 -3.89 16.39
C MET A 117 -2.52 -2.67 17.28
N SER A 118 -2.67 -2.87 18.59
CA SER A 118 -2.67 -1.80 19.59
C SER A 118 -1.32 -1.63 20.27
N TYR A 119 -0.72 -0.46 20.12
CA TYR A 119 0.34 -0.04 21.03
C TYR A 119 -0.26 0.43 22.35
N ASN A 120 0.47 0.20 23.43
CA ASN A 120 0.16 0.79 24.73
C ASN A 120 0.65 2.26 24.79
N ASP A 121 0.30 2.93 25.88
CA ASP A 121 0.58 4.35 26.14
C ASP A 121 2.10 4.61 26.26
N GLY A 122 2.78 4.81 25.13
CA GLY A 122 4.21 5.13 25.10
C GLY A 122 4.56 6.07 23.94
N PRO A 123 5.49 7.02 24.12
CA PRO A 123 5.90 7.92 23.05
C PRO A 123 6.72 7.21 21.98
N LYS A 124 6.68 7.72 20.74
CA LYS A 124 7.61 7.44 19.63
C LYS A 124 7.60 6.00 19.07
N TRP A 125 6.57 5.21 19.38
CA TRP A 125 6.37 3.94 18.68
C TRP A 125 6.02 4.15 17.21
N HIS A 126 6.44 3.22 16.36
CA HIS A 126 5.90 3.05 15.02
C HIS A 126 5.99 1.59 14.59
N LEU A 127 5.13 1.21 13.64
CA LEU A 127 5.16 -0.07 12.94
C LEU A 127 5.47 0.20 11.47
N ASP A 128 6.42 -0.55 10.93
CA ASP A 128 6.71 -0.59 9.50
C ASP A 128 6.12 -1.86 8.91
N LEU A 129 5.20 -1.70 7.96
CA LEU A 129 4.81 -2.74 7.02
C LEU A 129 5.72 -2.61 5.80
N ILE A 130 6.67 -3.52 5.68
CA ILE A 130 7.61 -3.59 4.56
C ILE A 130 6.97 -4.45 3.47
N ILE A 131 6.79 -3.89 2.28
CA ILE A 131 6.26 -4.60 1.11
C ILE A 131 7.42 -4.73 0.12
N SER A 132 7.79 -5.96 -0.23
CA SER A 132 9.00 -6.27 -1.00
C SER A 132 8.73 -7.35 -2.06
N GLY A 133 9.68 -7.57 -2.98
CA GLY A 133 9.48 -8.49 -4.10
C GLY A 133 8.59 -7.89 -5.20
N LEU A 134 8.38 -6.58 -5.18
CA LEU A 134 7.65 -5.86 -6.21
C LEU A 134 8.49 -5.78 -7.48
N ASP A 135 7.84 -5.82 -8.64
CA ASP A 135 8.47 -5.54 -9.92
C ASP A 135 8.84 -4.05 -9.99
N PRO A 136 10.14 -3.69 -10.09
CA PRO A 136 10.58 -2.31 -10.19
C PRO A 136 10.03 -1.54 -11.40
N GLN A 137 9.49 -2.25 -12.40
CA GLN A 137 8.89 -1.68 -13.61
C GLN A 137 7.37 -1.70 -13.58
N ALA A 138 6.75 -1.95 -12.42
CA ALA A 138 5.31 -1.97 -12.25
C ALA A 138 4.79 -0.82 -11.38
N LEU A 139 3.47 -0.65 -11.39
CA LEU A 139 2.73 0.26 -10.53
C LEU A 139 1.76 -0.52 -9.63
N TYR A 140 1.60 -0.01 -8.41
CA TYR A 140 0.77 -0.63 -7.39
C TYR A 140 -0.18 0.36 -6.71
N THR A 141 -1.33 -0.13 -6.24
CA THR A 141 -2.21 0.59 -5.31
C THR A 141 -2.18 -0.09 -3.96
N PHE A 142 -1.98 0.70 -2.90
CA PHE A 142 -2.10 0.25 -1.51
C PHE A 142 -3.29 0.93 -0.84
N VAL A 143 -4.06 0.16 -0.07
CA VAL A 143 -5.17 0.66 0.76
C VAL A 143 -5.11 -0.02 2.12
N ALA A 144 -5.19 0.74 3.21
CA ALA A 144 -5.28 0.18 4.56
C ALA A 144 -6.18 1.00 5.47
N THR A 145 -6.71 0.33 6.50
CA THR A 145 -7.52 0.96 7.53
C THR A 145 -7.54 0.13 8.81
N VAL A 146 -8.20 0.68 9.82
CA VAL A 146 -8.55 0.03 11.08
C VAL A 146 -9.72 0.80 11.70
N ASN A 147 -10.60 0.08 12.39
CA ASN A 147 -11.60 0.67 13.28
C ASN A 147 -11.62 -0.13 14.58
N ARG A 148 -11.30 0.52 15.70
CA ARG A 148 -11.48 -0.10 17.02
C ARG A 148 -12.92 0.00 17.52
N LYS A 149 -13.70 0.99 17.07
CA LYS A 149 -15.06 1.30 17.56
C LYS A 149 -15.12 1.54 19.08
N GLY A 150 -14.16 2.32 19.60
CA GLY A 150 -14.06 2.64 21.02
C GLY A 150 -15.02 3.73 21.51
N GLY A 151 -15.80 4.36 20.62
CA GLY A 151 -16.72 5.44 20.94
C GLY A 151 -16.06 6.81 21.05
N VAL A 152 -16.81 7.80 21.55
CA VAL A 152 -16.41 9.22 21.53
C VAL A 152 -15.05 9.47 22.20
N GLY A 153 -14.75 8.79 23.31
CA GLY A 153 -13.47 8.92 24.02
C GLY A 153 -12.27 8.36 23.26
N TYR A 154 -12.48 7.67 22.13
CA TYR A 154 -11.44 7.10 21.30
C TYR A 154 -11.20 7.90 20.01
N LYS A 155 -11.98 8.96 19.76
CA LYS A 155 -11.74 9.85 18.60
C LYS A 155 -10.34 10.47 18.60
N GLU A 156 -9.77 10.72 19.77
CA GLU A 156 -8.40 11.21 19.96
C GLU A 156 -7.30 10.19 19.61
N ARG A 157 -7.64 8.91 19.36
CA ARG A 157 -6.69 7.85 18.98
C ARG A 157 -6.40 7.98 17.49
N ILE A 158 -5.53 8.93 17.16
CA ILE A 158 -5.16 9.23 15.78
C ILE A 158 -3.95 8.38 15.38
N THR A 159 -4.03 7.76 14.21
CA THR A 159 -2.86 7.12 13.59
C THR A 159 -2.34 8.01 12.47
N ASN A 160 -1.03 8.23 12.49
CA ASN A 160 -0.30 8.81 11.38
C ASN A 160 0.18 7.72 10.44
N TRP A 161 -0.16 7.84 9.17
CA TRP A 161 0.23 6.91 8.10
C TRP A 161 1.19 7.59 7.15
N LYS A 162 2.27 6.90 6.77
CA LYS A 162 3.24 7.39 5.79
C LYS A 162 3.60 6.31 4.78
N ILE A 163 3.74 6.70 3.52
CA ILE A 163 4.46 5.90 2.52
C ILE A 163 5.91 6.38 2.45
N LEU A 164 6.85 5.44 2.54
CA LEU A 164 8.30 5.69 2.54
C LEU A 164 8.96 4.80 1.49
N GLU A 165 10.15 5.20 1.04
CA GLU A 165 11.03 4.48 0.11
C GLU A 165 10.48 4.19 -1.29
N ALA A 166 9.20 4.47 -1.56
CA ALA A 166 8.66 4.47 -2.92
C ALA A 166 9.32 5.56 -3.81
N ASP A 167 9.59 5.21 -5.07
CA ASP A 167 10.15 6.10 -6.10
C ASP A 167 9.12 7.11 -6.64
N GLY A 168 7.83 6.79 -6.50
CA GLY A 168 6.72 7.68 -6.83
C GLY A 168 5.40 7.08 -6.38
N PHE A 169 4.39 7.92 -6.18
CA PHE A 169 3.02 7.54 -5.81
C PHE A 169 2.09 8.75 -5.99
N GLU A 170 0.78 8.48 -6.06
CA GLU A 170 -0.27 9.48 -6.03
C GLU A 170 -1.08 9.35 -4.73
N TYR A 171 -1.36 10.50 -4.10
CA TYR A 171 -2.21 10.55 -2.91
C TYR A 171 -3.67 10.29 -3.30
N ALA A 172 -4.26 9.23 -2.74
CA ALA A 172 -5.64 8.84 -3.00
C ALA A 172 -6.38 8.40 -1.74
N CYS A 173 -5.96 8.88 -0.56
CA CYS A 173 -6.62 8.63 0.72
C CYS A 173 -8.04 9.21 0.73
N SER A 174 -8.86 8.77 1.68
CA SER A 174 -10.22 9.30 1.85
C SER A 174 -10.23 10.83 1.95
N VAL A 175 -11.22 11.45 1.31
CA VAL A 175 -11.33 12.92 1.22
C VAL A 175 -11.44 13.59 2.60
N ASP A 176 -12.11 12.93 3.55
CA ASP A 176 -12.32 13.44 4.91
C ASP A 176 -11.18 13.07 5.87
N ALA A 177 -10.16 12.36 5.39
CA ALA A 177 -8.95 12.13 6.16
C ALA A 177 -8.07 13.39 6.17
N HIS A 178 -7.33 13.60 7.26
CA HIS A 178 -6.49 14.78 7.43
C HIS A 178 -5.20 14.64 6.60
N LYS A 179 -5.20 15.23 5.40
CA LYS A 179 -4.04 15.27 4.51
C LYS A 179 -2.94 16.14 5.10
N MET A 180 -1.78 15.53 5.34
CA MET A 180 -0.58 16.20 5.85
C MET A 180 0.44 16.49 4.75
N GLY A 181 0.36 15.74 3.66
CA GLY A 181 1.17 15.85 2.47
C GLY A 181 0.87 14.66 1.55
N ASP A 182 1.44 14.61 0.35
CA ASP A 182 1.13 13.54 -0.60
C ASP A 182 1.55 12.15 -0.09
N GLY A 183 2.55 12.09 0.79
CA GLY A 183 3.02 10.84 1.40
C GLY A 183 2.46 10.56 2.80
N GLN A 184 1.54 11.38 3.33
CA GLN A 184 1.16 11.31 4.75
C GLN A 184 -0.30 11.71 5.00
N VAL A 185 -0.99 10.90 5.81
CA VAL A 185 -2.39 11.13 6.22
C VAL A 185 -2.62 10.79 7.69
N GLU A 186 -3.57 11.46 8.32
CA GLU A 186 -4.05 11.14 9.67
C GLU A 186 -5.56 10.94 9.70
N PHE A 187 -6.03 10.00 10.51
CA PHE A 187 -7.42 9.88 10.90
C PHE A 187 -7.53 9.10 12.22
N SER A 188 -8.70 9.17 12.86
CA SER A 188 -8.96 8.38 14.05
C SER A 188 -9.07 6.93 13.68
N THR A 189 -8.28 6.09 14.35
CA THR A 189 -8.34 4.63 14.27
C THR A 189 -9.04 4.02 15.46
N GLY A 190 -9.19 4.80 16.55
CA GLY A 190 -9.97 4.43 17.71
C GLY A 190 -11.47 4.51 17.50
N GLU A 191 -11.91 5.42 16.63
CA GLU A 191 -13.30 5.54 16.21
C GLU A 191 -13.34 5.94 14.72
N ASN A 192 -13.35 4.93 13.85
CA ASN A 192 -13.34 5.09 12.40
C ASN A 192 -14.59 4.48 11.74
N SER A 193 -15.76 4.63 12.36
CA SER A 193 -17.00 4.15 11.75
C SER A 193 -17.28 4.80 10.40
N GLU A 194 -16.77 6.02 10.16
CA GLU A 194 -16.81 6.68 8.84
C GLU A 194 -16.02 5.96 7.75
N GLY A 195 -15.20 4.96 8.10
CA GLY A 195 -14.52 4.10 7.14
C GLY A 195 -13.47 4.83 6.31
N LEU A 196 -12.69 5.71 6.94
CA LEU A 196 -11.57 6.40 6.30
C LEU A 196 -10.43 5.41 6.01
N VAL A 197 -9.78 5.57 4.86
CA VAL A 197 -8.65 4.73 4.43
C VAL A 197 -7.40 5.56 4.15
N ALA A 198 -6.24 5.00 4.50
CA ALA A 198 -4.97 5.43 3.95
C ALA A 198 -4.79 4.74 2.59
N LYS A 199 -4.63 5.52 1.52
CA LYS A 199 -4.53 4.99 0.16
C LYS A 199 -3.56 5.79 -0.71
N TRP A 200 -2.75 5.05 -1.45
CA TRP A 200 -1.86 5.56 -2.48
C TRP A 200 -1.99 4.72 -3.73
N THR A 201 -2.05 5.37 -4.89
CA THR A 201 -2.09 4.75 -6.22
C THR A 201 -0.78 5.00 -6.95
N ASP A 202 -0.57 4.29 -8.05
CA ASP A 202 0.58 4.49 -8.95
C ASP A 202 1.93 4.44 -8.20
N ILE A 203 2.01 3.55 -7.21
CA ILE A 203 3.20 3.35 -6.40
C ILE A 203 4.25 2.65 -7.25
N GLY A 204 5.37 3.32 -7.50
CA GLY A 204 6.59 2.72 -8.03
C GLY A 204 7.53 2.34 -6.88
N SER A 205 7.93 1.09 -6.81
CA SER A 205 8.76 0.55 -5.71
C SER A 205 10.25 0.90 -5.79
N GLY A 206 10.69 1.61 -6.83
CA GLY A 206 12.12 1.79 -7.08
C GLY A 206 12.85 0.50 -7.46
N LYS A 207 14.17 0.59 -7.63
CA LYS A 207 15.04 -0.49 -8.14
C LYS A 207 15.20 -1.67 -7.17
N ASP A 208 15.00 -1.43 -5.89
CA ASP A 208 15.08 -2.41 -4.82
C ASP A 208 13.75 -3.16 -4.60
N GLY A 209 12.70 -2.84 -5.37
CA GLY A 209 11.48 -3.62 -5.40
C GLY A 209 10.70 -3.56 -4.09
N LYS A 210 10.79 -2.45 -3.34
CA LYS A 210 10.13 -2.29 -2.04
C LYS A 210 9.53 -0.90 -1.80
N PHE A 211 8.55 -0.84 -0.91
CA PHE A 211 8.16 0.39 -0.22
C PHE A 211 7.71 0.05 1.20
N ILE A 212 7.62 1.07 2.06
CA ILE A 212 7.23 0.90 3.46
C ILE A 212 5.98 1.73 3.73
N ILE A 213 5.01 1.11 4.42
CA ILE A 213 3.91 1.82 5.05
C ILE A 213 4.19 1.90 6.54
N ARG A 214 4.48 3.11 7.02
CA ARG A 214 4.73 3.38 8.44
C ARG A 214 3.46 3.88 9.10
N THR A 215 3.11 3.25 10.20
CA THR A 215 2.06 3.74 11.12
C THR A 215 2.66 4.17 12.44
N GLY A 216 2.19 5.28 12.99
CA GLY A 216 2.59 5.79 14.30
C GLY A 216 1.42 6.52 14.96
N HIS A 217 1.61 7.00 16.19
CA HIS A 217 0.67 7.92 16.80
C HIS A 217 0.56 9.22 16.00
N GLY A 218 -0.56 9.94 16.15
CA GLY A 218 -0.76 11.26 15.56
C GLY A 218 0.38 12.22 15.94
N ILE A 219 0.72 13.14 15.03
CA ILE A 219 1.84 14.07 15.23
C ILE A 219 1.45 15.31 16.04
N GLY A 220 0.15 15.53 16.24
CA GLY A 220 -0.44 16.60 17.04
C GLY A 220 -0.53 17.95 16.32
N GLU A 221 -1.47 18.78 16.78
CA GLU A 221 -1.82 20.09 16.20
C GLU A 221 -0.61 21.00 15.95
N LYS A 222 0.32 21.06 16.91
CA LYS A 222 1.53 21.91 16.82
C LYS A 222 2.43 21.56 15.63
N LYS A 223 2.32 20.36 15.08
CA LYS A 223 3.08 19.89 13.92
C LYS A 223 2.21 19.80 12.65
N GLY A 224 1.01 20.36 12.69
CA GLY A 224 0.03 20.32 11.60
C GLY A 224 -0.84 19.08 11.59
N GLY A 225 -0.76 18.21 12.61
CA GLY A 225 -1.64 17.05 12.75
C GLY A 225 -3.02 17.38 13.31
N ILE A 226 -3.85 16.35 13.51
CA ILE A 226 -5.22 16.52 14.02
C ILE A 226 -5.21 17.10 15.45
N LYS A 227 -6.09 18.08 15.68
CA LYS A 227 -6.30 18.69 17.00
C LYS A 227 -6.87 17.67 18.00
N GLY A 228 -6.32 17.68 19.22
CA GLY A 228 -6.76 16.78 20.27
C GLY A 228 -6.29 15.32 20.07
N ALA A 229 -5.41 15.05 19.11
CA ALA A 229 -4.76 13.76 19.00
C ALA A 229 -4.01 13.43 20.31
N HIS A 230 -4.26 12.24 20.85
CA HIS A 230 -3.54 11.75 22.01
C HIS A 230 -2.08 11.51 21.64
N GLU A 231 -1.15 12.01 22.45
CA GLU A 231 0.27 12.04 22.10
C GLU A 231 0.89 10.65 21.87
N TYR A 232 0.34 9.63 22.53
CA TYR A 232 0.93 8.28 22.57
C TYR A 232 0.04 7.16 22.04
N LYS A 233 -1.18 7.47 21.61
CA LYS A 233 -2.18 6.42 21.33
C LYS A 233 -2.74 6.51 19.93
N GLY A 234 -2.81 5.34 19.32
CA GLY A 234 -3.33 5.07 17.98
C GLY A 234 -3.23 3.56 17.75
N TYR A 235 -3.72 3.11 16.60
CA TYR A 235 -3.71 1.70 16.23
C TYR A 235 -3.03 1.53 14.88
N ALA A 236 -2.12 0.56 14.80
CA ALA A 236 -1.52 0.14 13.53
C ALA A 236 -2.60 -0.52 12.64
N ALA A 237 -2.26 -0.75 11.38
CA ALA A 237 -3.20 -1.28 10.38
C ALA A 237 -3.88 -2.58 10.82
N GLY A 238 -5.20 -2.64 10.71
CA GLY A 238 -5.99 -3.85 11.00
C GLY A 238 -6.18 -4.71 9.75
N MET A 239 -6.28 -4.08 8.58
CA MET A 239 -6.42 -4.76 7.29
C MET A 239 -5.84 -3.91 6.17
N PHE A 240 -5.41 -4.56 5.09
CA PHE A 240 -4.95 -3.87 3.89
C PHE A 240 -5.21 -4.66 2.60
N MET A 241 -5.14 -3.94 1.48
CA MET A 241 -5.18 -4.44 0.12
C MET A 241 -3.99 -3.91 -0.67
N LEU A 242 -3.40 -4.76 -1.50
CA LEU A 242 -2.42 -4.39 -2.52
C LEU A 242 -2.93 -4.81 -3.90
N VAL A 243 -2.81 -3.92 -4.89
CA VAL A 243 -3.23 -4.18 -6.27
C VAL A 243 -2.05 -3.93 -7.19
N TYR A 244 -1.74 -4.89 -8.06
CA TYR A 244 -0.88 -4.67 -9.22
C TYR A 244 -1.69 -4.02 -10.34
N GLN A 245 -1.29 -2.82 -10.75
CA GLN A 245 -1.97 -2.04 -11.78
C GLN A 245 -1.46 -2.34 -13.20
N GLY A 246 -0.28 -2.97 -13.31
CA GLY A 246 0.38 -3.24 -14.58
C GLY A 246 1.78 -2.64 -14.64
N PRO A 247 2.46 -2.79 -15.79
CA PRO A 247 3.74 -2.15 -16.03
C PRO A 247 3.60 -0.63 -15.99
N ARG A 248 4.57 0.03 -15.35
CA ARG A 248 4.78 1.47 -15.45
C ARG A 248 5.01 1.79 -16.92
N SER A 249 4.24 2.73 -17.47
CA SER A 249 4.50 3.20 -18.83
C SER A 249 5.89 3.84 -18.85
N VAL A 250 6.87 3.13 -19.43
CA VAL A 250 8.14 3.75 -19.81
C VAL A 250 7.79 4.76 -20.88
N ASN A 251 7.76 6.04 -20.54
CA ASN A 251 7.78 7.11 -21.53
C ASN A 251 9.27 7.41 -21.77
N PRO A 252 9.94 6.80 -22.77
CA PRO A 252 11.38 6.99 -23.01
C PRO A 252 11.79 8.45 -23.27
N GLY A 253 10.82 9.37 -23.41
CA GLY A 253 11.02 10.82 -23.52
C GLY A 253 10.97 11.62 -22.21
N ARG A 254 10.29 11.18 -21.13
CA ARG A 254 10.22 11.99 -19.88
C ARG A 254 11.47 11.84 -19.01
N ASP A 255 11.99 10.62 -18.90
CA ASP A 255 13.13 10.34 -18.00
C ASP A 255 14.49 10.75 -18.61
N ARG A 256 14.58 10.81 -19.94
CA ARG A 256 15.77 11.37 -20.61
C ARG A 256 15.81 12.89 -20.58
N ILE A 257 14.66 13.56 -20.65
CA ILE A 257 14.62 15.03 -20.73
C ILE A 257 14.98 15.67 -19.38
N SER A 258 14.52 15.13 -18.24
CA SER A 258 14.90 15.67 -16.91
C SER A 258 16.41 15.56 -16.63
N THR A 259 17.03 14.47 -17.09
CA THR A 259 18.46 14.19 -16.92
C THR A 259 19.33 15.12 -17.79
N ILE A 260 18.86 15.53 -18.97
CA ILE A 260 19.59 16.44 -19.87
C ILE A 260 19.49 17.90 -19.40
N TRP A 261 18.31 18.37 -18.97
CA TRP A 261 18.15 19.74 -18.46
C TRP A 261 18.83 19.96 -17.10
N GLY A 262 18.90 18.92 -16.24
CA GLY A 262 19.64 18.96 -14.98
C GLY A 262 21.17 19.00 -15.13
N ARG A 263 21.70 18.55 -16.28
CA ARG A 263 23.12 18.68 -16.66
C ARG A 263 23.42 20.04 -17.28
N LEU A 264 22.57 20.53 -18.19
CA LEU A 264 22.75 21.83 -18.84
C LEU A 264 22.68 23.03 -17.88
N LYS A 265 21.93 22.94 -16.77
CA LYS A 265 21.90 24.00 -15.75
C LYS A 265 23.13 24.06 -14.84
N ARG A 266 23.99 23.04 -14.82
CA ARG A 266 25.21 23.03 -13.99
C ARG A 266 26.44 23.60 -14.69
N ASP A 267 26.42 23.68 -16.02
CA ASP A 267 27.58 24.10 -16.82
C ASP A 267 27.48 25.54 -17.37
N VAL A 268 26.43 26.29 -17.01
CA VAL A 268 26.29 27.71 -17.38
C VAL A 268 26.39 28.58 -16.13
N ARG A 269 27.62 28.81 -15.66
CA ARG A 269 27.97 30.04 -14.94
C ARG A 269 28.54 31.02 -15.96
N ILE A 270 27.73 31.95 -16.43
CA ILE A 270 28.22 33.11 -17.17
C ILE A 270 28.69 34.12 -16.11
N HIS A 271 29.95 34.57 -16.22
CA HIS A 271 30.52 35.67 -15.45
C HIS A 271 29.89 37.00 -15.84
#